data_AF-A0A0T9N335-F1
#
_entry.id   AF-A0A0T9N335-F1
#
_cell.length_a   1.000
_cell.length_b   1.000
_cell.length_c   1.000
_cell.angle_alpha   90.00
_cell.angle_beta   90.00
_cell.angle_gamma   90.00
#
_symmetry.space_group_name_H-M   'P 1'
#
loop_
_entity.id
_entity.type
_entity.pdbx_description
1 polymer ?
#
loop_
_entity_poly.entity_id
_entity_poly.type
_entity_poly.pdbx_seq_one_letter_code
_entity_poly.pdbx_strand_id
1 'polypeptide(L)'
;MHSILRKKYYELETQCVIATKNGNSSQEFDEALHRTGEEIVGDVHNKLLNSVTALVDLVSPLYFSSEFLKRLSSTDPSSLGNPISEREFNVARDFVENCLKVNLNKVEWLHIENQIRKSSEGFCISNRDDEHFIFTQDDPFGVTSTDLFVHELGHAADFSISRACNDDSLLIRHISLCETIAYYCQYRYLSESGNPVKRQGSLGTLLFLYLCISTVRYCLNNDVSLNDFDPEVDIDGSDFYEIIDSYNKRGMNGREYISGILNESVKPYGELTYLIFREIAPKFGLILAILFLDSEPEHMIELINTNTINTDLDTFVHAFIPDYFNKINSFESYALKYIDNA
;
A
#
# COMPACT_ATOMS: atom_id res chain seq x y z
N MET A 1 -21.47 3.00 23.08
CA MET A 1 -22.10 1.65 23.07
C MET A 1 -22.09 1.19 21.63
N HIS A 2 -21.40 0.09 21.34
CA HIS A 2 -21.21 -0.39 19.97
C HIS A 2 -22.52 -0.86 19.32
N SER A 3 -22.69 -0.57 18.03
CA SER A 3 -23.82 -1.06 17.24
C SER A 3 -23.80 -2.59 17.13
N ILE A 4 -24.93 -3.20 16.76
CA ILE A 4 -25.01 -4.65 16.56
C ILE A 4 -24.07 -5.09 15.43
N LEU A 5 -24.01 -4.31 14.34
CA LEU A 5 -23.17 -4.62 13.19
C LEU A 5 -21.67 -4.49 13.53
N ARG A 6 -21.26 -3.47 14.28
CA ARG A 6 -19.87 -3.36 14.77
C ARG A 6 -19.48 -4.56 15.63
N LYS A 7 -20.35 -5.02 16.54
CA LYS A 7 -20.07 -6.20 17.37
C LYS A 7 -19.86 -7.45 16.52
N LYS A 8 -20.75 -7.69 15.55
CA LYS A 8 -20.61 -8.78 14.56
C LYS A 8 -19.30 -8.66 13.77
N TYR A 9 -18.94 -7.46 13.35
CA TYR A 9 -17.68 -7.18 12.64
C TYR A 9 -16.47 -7.55 13.50
N TYR A 10 -16.42 -7.09 14.76
CA TYR A 10 -15.34 -7.39 15.69
C TYR A 10 -15.25 -8.89 16.04
N GLU A 11 -16.37 -9.59 16.14
CA GLU A 11 -16.38 -11.05 16.34
C GLU A 11 -15.72 -11.78 15.16
N LEU A 12 -15.99 -11.34 13.92
CA LEU A 12 -15.36 -11.89 12.72
C LEU A 12 -13.85 -11.59 12.68
N GLU A 13 -13.43 -10.38 13.04
CA GLU A 13 -12.01 -10.05 13.17
C GLU A 13 -11.28 -10.94 14.17
N THR A 14 -11.89 -11.18 15.34
CA THR A 14 -11.34 -12.10 16.34
C THR A 14 -11.21 -13.52 15.76
N GLN A 15 -12.16 -13.98 14.95
CA GLN A 15 -12.08 -15.27 14.27
C GLN A 15 -10.96 -15.30 13.23
N CYS A 16 -10.77 -14.23 12.43
CA CYS A 16 -9.63 -14.10 11.51
C CYS A 16 -8.30 -14.28 12.25
N VAL A 17 -8.10 -13.54 13.35
CA VAL A 17 -6.88 -13.63 14.16
C VAL A 17 -6.66 -15.05 14.67
N ILE A 18 -7.70 -15.71 15.20
CA ILE A 18 -7.61 -17.08 15.70
C ILE A 18 -7.24 -18.05 14.56
N ALA A 19 -7.85 -17.91 13.38
CA ALA A 19 -7.54 -18.74 12.23
C ALA A 19 -6.08 -18.57 11.79
N THR A 20 -5.62 -17.32 11.66
CA THR A 20 -4.23 -17.00 11.28
C THR A 20 -3.22 -17.52 12.31
N LYS A 21 -3.46 -17.32 13.61
CA LYS A 21 -2.60 -17.86 14.69
C LYS A 21 -2.45 -19.39 14.64
N ASN A 22 -3.48 -20.08 14.13
CA ASN A 22 -3.49 -21.53 14.00
C ASN A 22 -2.99 -22.04 12.63
N GLY A 23 -2.52 -21.16 11.74
CA GLY A 23 -2.06 -21.56 10.41
C GLY A 23 -3.18 -21.90 9.42
N ASN A 24 -4.43 -21.52 9.72
CA ASN A 24 -5.59 -21.80 8.88
C ASN A 24 -5.91 -20.63 7.94
N SER A 25 -6.59 -20.94 6.83
CA SER A 25 -7.11 -19.91 5.92
C SER A 25 -8.14 -19.01 6.63
N SER A 26 -8.06 -17.69 6.40
CA SER A 26 -9.03 -16.70 6.89
C SER A 26 -10.11 -16.35 5.86
N GLN A 27 -10.08 -16.95 4.67
CA GLN A 27 -10.88 -16.49 3.52
C GLN A 27 -12.39 -16.41 3.82
N GLU A 28 -12.95 -17.40 4.51
CA GLU A 28 -14.39 -17.40 4.84
C GLU A 28 -14.79 -16.22 5.75
N PHE A 29 -13.88 -15.82 6.65
CA PHE A 29 -14.07 -14.70 7.55
C PHE A 29 -13.86 -13.37 6.83
N ASP A 30 -12.89 -13.30 5.92
CA ASP A 30 -12.66 -12.11 5.07
C ASP A 30 -13.87 -11.82 4.18
N GLU A 31 -14.49 -12.85 3.60
CA GLU A 31 -15.74 -12.73 2.86
C GLU A 31 -16.92 -12.29 3.75
N ALA A 32 -16.98 -12.78 4.99
CA ALA A 32 -18.01 -12.39 5.96
C ALA A 32 -17.82 -10.95 6.46
N LEU A 33 -16.58 -10.50 6.64
CA LEU A 33 -16.24 -9.11 6.96
C LEU A 33 -16.68 -8.19 5.83
N HIS A 34 -16.42 -8.56 4.58
CA HIS A 34 -16.87 -7.80 3.42
C HIS A 34 -18.39 -7.62 3.42
N ARG A 35 -19.15 -8.71 3.52
CA ARG A 35 -20.63 -8.68 3.59
C ARG A 35 -21.15 -7.82 4.76
N THR A 36 -20.53 -7.94 5.93
CA THR A 36 -20.91 -7.13 7.10
C THR A 36 -20.59 -5.64 6.88
N GLY A 37 -19.49 -5.33 6.19
CA GLY A 37 -19.17 -3.97 5.75
C GLY A 37 -20.21 -3.39 4.79
N GLU A 38 -20.74 -4.21 3.87
CA GLU A 38 -21.85 -3.81 2.99
C GLU A 38 -23.11 -3.45 3.79
N GLU A 39 -23.43 -4.22 4.83
CA GLU A 39 -24.55 -3.94 5.74
C GLU A 39 -24.35 -2.63 6.52
N ILE A 40 -23.11 -2.27 6.88
CA ILE A 40 -22.79 -1.07 7.67
C ILE A 40 -22.91 0.20 6.83
N VAL A 41 -22.29 0.21 5.64
CA VAL A 41 -22.09 1.44 4.86
C VAL A 41 -23.13 1.59 3.74
N GLY A 42 -23.71 0.48 3.27
CA GLY A 42 -24.60 0.44 2.13
C GLY A 42 -23.90 0.74 0.80
N ASP A 43 -24.29 0.04 -0.26
CA ASP A 43 -23.80 0.24 -1.63
C ASP A 43 -22.26 0.30 -1.76
N VAL A 44 -21.57 -0.55 -1.00
CA VAL A 44 -20.10 -0.60 -0.97
C VAL A 44 -19.54 -0.90 -2.36
N HIS A 45 -20.18 -1.78 -3.12
CA HIS A 45 -19.76 -2.13 -4.47
C HIS A 45 -19.63 -0.90 -5.39
N ASN A 46 -20.67 -0.06 -5.50
CA ASN A 46 -20.60 1.12 -6.35
C ASN A 46 -19.61 2.15 -5.81
N LYS A 47 -19.51 2.31 -4.48
CA LYS A 47 -18.52 3.22 -3.86
C LYS A 47 -17.09 2.80 -4.16
N LEU A 48 -16.79 1.50 -4.12
CA LEU A 48 -15.49 0.96 -4.51
C LEU A 48 -15.23 1.15 -6.02
N LEU A 49 -16.23 0.96 -6.87
CA LEU A 49 -16.10 1.20 -8.31
C LEU A 49 -15.84 2.68 -8.64
N ASN A 50 -16.52 3.60 -7.96
CA ASN A 50 -16.23 5.04 -8.07
C ASN A 50 -14.81 5.35 -7.63
N SER A 51 -14.35 4.75 -6.53
CA SER A 51 -12.98 4.89 -6.04
C SER A 51 -11.95 4.39 -7.05
N VAL A 52 -12.23 3.28 -7.75
CA VAL A 52 -11.39 2.76 -8.85
C VAL A 52 -11.32 3.77 -9.99
N THR A 53 -12.45 4.38 -10.36
CA THR A 53 -12.51 5.37 -11.45
C THR A 53 -11.72 6.62 -11.08
N ALA A 54 -11.96 7.18 -9.89
CA ALA A 54 -11.20 8.30 -9.35
C ALA A 54 -9.69 8.00 -9.32
N LEU A 55 -9.31 6.79 -8.92
CA LEU A 55 -7.91 6.39 -8.87
C LEU A 55 -7.24 6.39 -10.25
N VAL A 56 -7.94 5.96 -11.31
CA VAL A 56 -7.41 6.02 -12.68
C VAL A 56 -7.06 7.46 -13.06
N ASP A 57 -7.94 8.41 -12.76
CA ASP A 57 -7.73 9.84 -13.05
C ASP A 57 -6.56 10.40 -12.23
N LEU A 58 -6.49 10.08 -10.94
CA LEU A 58 -5.44 10.53 -10.02
C LEU A 58 -4.04 10.04 -10.44
N VAL A 59 -3.92 8.77 -10.85
CA VAL A 59 -2.61 8.21 -11.26
C VAL A 59 -2.26 8.49 -12.72
N SER A 60 -3.22 8.93 -13.55
CA SER A 60 -3.02 9.21 -14.97
C SER A 60 -1.86 10.17 -15.31
N PRO A 61 -1.51 11.19 -14.49
CA PRO A 61 -0.41 12.10 -14.80
C PRO A 61 0.95 11.60 -14.33
N LEU A 62 1.02 10.52 -13.54
CA LEU A 62 2.26 10.03 -12.96
C LEU A 62 3.27 9.63 -14.05
N TYR A 63 4.41 10.27 -14.09
CA TYR A 63 5.46 9.97 -15.05
C TYR A 63 6.78 9.75 -14.32
N PHE A 64 7.46 8.66 -14.68
CA PHE A 64 8.81 8.36 -14.21
C PHE A 64 9.75 8.26 -15.40
N SER A 65 10.80 9.07 -15.37
CA SER A 65 11.93 9.01 -16.26
C SER A 65 12.71 7.71 -16.08
N SER A 66 13.25 7.23 -17.19
CA SER A 66 14.13 6.06 -17.25
C SER A 66 15.34 6.16 -16.33
N GLU A 67 15.86 7.36 -16.05
CA GLU A 67 16.98 7.52 -15.11
C GLU A 67 16.55 7.35 -13.65
N PHE A 68 15.38 7.86 -13.28
CA PHE A 68 14.81 7.62 -11.95
C PHE A 68 14.47 6.13 -11.76
N LEU A 69 13.81 5.49 -12.73
CA LEU A 69 13.50 4.06 -12.70
C LEU A 69 14.77 3.18 -12.64
N LYS A 70 15.80 3.55 -13.38
CA LYS A 70 17.11 2.89 -13.32
C LYS A 70 17.70 3.01 -11.91
N ARG A 71 17.67 4.22 -11.33
CA ARG A 71 18.14 4.45 -9.96
C ARG A 71 17.44 3.52 -8.97
N LEU A 72 16.10 3.45 -8.99
CA LEU A 72 15.34 2.58 -8.10
C LEU A 72 15.69 1.09 -8.30
N SER A 73 15.74 0.64 -9.55
CA SER A 73 15.97 -0.77 -9.87
C SER A 73 17.41 -1.22 -9.63
N SER A 74 18.37 -0.30 -9.49
CA SER A 74 19.77 -0.57 -9.14
C SER A 74 20.02 -0.87 -7.65
N THR A 75 18.99 -0.85 -6.80
CA THR A 75 19.14 -1.19 -5.38
C THR A 75 19.48 -2.67 -5.19
N ASP A 76 20.46 -2.97 -4.33
CA ASP A 76 20.81 -4.35 -3.95
C ASP A 76 19.87 -4.84 -2.83
N PRO A 77 18.97 -5.80 -3.08
CA PRO A 77 18.01 -6.27 -2.08
C PRO A 77 18.66 -6.87 -0.83
N SER A 78 19.87 -7.45 -0.97
CA SER A 78 20.58 -8.06 0.17
C SER A 78 20.99 -7.04 1.24
N SER A 79 21.05 -5.76 0.87
CA SER A 79 21.42 -4.65 1.75
C SER A 79 20.23 -4.00 2.48
N LEU A 80 19.00 -4.41 2.14
CA LEU A 80 17.78 -3.79 2.66
C LEU A 80 17.34 -4.41 3.99
N GLY A 81 17.57 -5.72 4.14
CA GLY A 81 17.11 -6.49 5.30
C GLY A 81 17.88 -6.19 6.57
N ASN A 82 17.21 -6.40 7.71
CA ASN A 82 17.87 -6.54 8.99
C ASN A 82 17.14 -7.57 9.84
N PRO A 83 17.86 -8.29 10.73
CA PRO A 83 17.20 -9.17 11.68
C PRO A 83 16.10 -8.43 12.42
N ILE A 84 14.94 -9.06 12.54
CA ILE A 84 13.81 -8.58 13.32
C ILE A 84 13.69 -9.40 14.60
N SER A 85 13.46 -8.72 15.72
CA SER A 85 13.20 -9.34 17.02
C SER A 85 12.20 -8.51 17.81
N GLU A 86 11.85 -8.99 19.00
CA GLU A 86 10.98 -8.27 19.93
C GLU A 86 11.54 -6.88 20.27
N ARG A 87 12.87 -6.72 20.26
CA ARG A 87 13.49 -5.41 20.45
C ARG A 87 13.14 -4.46 19.31
N GLU A 88 13.33 -4.87 18.06
CA GLU A 88 13.01 -4.05 16.89
C GLU A 88 11.51 -3.75 16.80
N PHE A 89 10.65 -4.70 17.19
CA PHE A 89 9.21 -4.48 17.29
C PHE A 89 8.87 -3.38 18.31
N ASN A 90 9.43 -3.43 19.52
CA ASN A 90 9.21 -2.40 20.53
C ASN A 90 9.74 -1.03 20.11
N VAL A 91 10.90 -0.96 19.44
CA VAL A 91 11.43 0.30 18.89
C VAL A 91 10.49 0.88 17.83
N ALA A 92 10.00 0.04 16.91
CA ALA A 92 9.04 0.46 15.90
C ALA A 92 7.72 0.93 16.53
N ARG A 93 7.23 0.25 17.57
CA ARG A 93 6.00 0.61 18.30
C ARG A 93 6.16 1.99 18.93
N ASP A 94 7.22 2.19 19.70
CA ASP A 94 7.48 3.47 20.37
C ASP A 94 7.61 4.61 19.35
N PHE A 95 8.20 4.35 18.18
CA PHE A 95 8.26 5.33 17.09
C PHE A 95 6.86 5.70 16.59
N VAL A 96 6.01 4.72 16.25
CA VAL A 96 4.67 4.99 15.70
C VAL A 96 3.75 5.63 16.73
N GLU A 97 3.80 5.20 18.00
CA GLU A 97 3.07 5.84 19.10
C GLU A 97 3.42 7.33 19.22
N ASN A 98 4.70 7.66 19.13
CA ASN A 98 5.17 9.04 19.17
C ASN A 98 4.80 9.81 17.91
N CYS A 99 4.85 9.17 16.74
CA CYS A 99 4.51 9.76 15.45
C CYS A 99 3.03 10.16 15.42
N LEU A 100 2.12 9.21 15.68
CA LEU A 100 0.67 9.40 15.52
C LEU A 100 -0.09 9.67 16.83
N LYS A 101 0.62 9.85 17.94
CA LYS A 101 0.05 10.18 19.28
C LYS A 101 -1.02 9.18 19.72
N VAL A 102 -0.74 7.89 19.55
CA VAL A 102 -1.64 6.77 19.89
C VAL A 102 -0.96 5.81 20.85
N ASN A 103 -1.75 5.04 21.60
CA ASN A 103 -1.26 3.96 22.45
C ASN A 103 -1.44 2.62 21.72
N LEU A 104 -0.35 1.88 21.52
CA LEU A 104 -0.28 0.58 20.84
C LEU A 104 0.17 -0.54 21.78
N ASN A 105 0.12 -0.33 23.09
CA ASN A 105 0.60 -1.31 24.08
C ASN A 105 -0.11 -2.67 24.07
N LYS A 106 -1.28 -2.77 23.44
CA LYS A 106 -2.04 -4.02 23.25
C LYS A 106 -1.82 -4.67 21.88
N VAL A 107 -1.01 -4.07 21.01
CA VAL A 107 -0.66 -4.65 19.72
C VAL A 107 0.37 -5.76 19.95
N GLU A 108 0.07 -6.96 19.46
CA GLU A 108 0.96 -8.12 19.55
C GLU A 108 1.63 -8.39 18.20
N TRP A 109 2.90 -8.78 18.23
CA TRP A 109 3.60 -9.34 17.07
C TRP A 109 3.76 -10.85 17.20
N LEU A 110 3.49 -11.57 16.11
CA LEU A 110 3.76 -13.00 15.98
C LEU A 110 4.47 -13.31 14.66
N HIS A 111 5.47 -14.17 14.71
CA HIS A 111 6.07 -14.74 13.52
C HIS A 111 5.41 -16.09 13.17
N ILE A 112 5.07 -16.28 11.91
CA ILE A 112 4.46 -17.50 11.38
C ILE A 112 5.46 -18.18 10.45
N GLU A 113 5.87 -19.40 10.78
CA GLU A 113 6.87 -20.16 10.01
C GLU A 113 6.38 -20.55 8.60
N ASN A 114 5.06 -20.71 8.42
CA ASN A 114 4.47 -21.06 7.14
C ASN A 114 3.88 -19.82 6.46
N GLN A 115 4.15 -19.64 5.17
CA GLN A 115 3.54 -18.58 4.37
C GLN A 115 2.03 -18.83 4.23
N ILE A 116 1.20 -18.00 4.87
CA ILE A 116 -0.27 -18.05 4.80
C ILE A 116 -0.77 -17.05 3.75
N ARG A 117 -0.12 -15.89 3.62
CA ARG A 117 -0.42 -14.90 2.59
C ARG A 117 0.69 -14.89 1.54
N LYS A 118 0.32 -15.08 0.27
CA LYS A 118 1.29 -14.97 -0.82
C LYS A 118 1.76 -13.53 -0.98
N SER A 119 3.03 -13.33 -1.32
CA SER A 119 3.58 -12.03 -1.73
C SER A 119 3.47 -10.94 -0.65
N SER A 120 3.65 -11.32 0.62
CA SER A 120 3.60 -10.43 1.77
C SER A 120 4.63 -10.93 2.79
N GLU A 121 5.47 -10.03 3.29
CA GLU A 121 6.49 -10.31 4.31
C GLU A 121 5.92 -10.12 5.72
N GLY A 122 4.96 -9.21 5.83
CA GLY A 122 4.18 -8.94 7.02
C GLY A 122 2.81 -8.38 6.67
N PHE A 123 1.92 -8.43 7.65
CA PHE A 123 0.58 -7.88 7.55
C PHE A 123 -0.03 -7.63 8.93
N CYS A 124 -0.83 -6.57 9.03
CA CYS A 124 -1.66 -6.26 10.19
C CYS A 124 -3.07 -6.84 10.05
N ILE A 125 -3.58 -7.44 11.12
CA ILE A 125 -5.01 -7.76 11.28
C ILE A 125 -5.57 -6.91 12.42
N SER A 126 -6.60 -6.12 12.10
CA SER A 126 -7.36 -5.40 13.11
C SER A 126 -8.18 -6.35 13.97
N ASN A 127 -8.29 -6.09 15.27
CA ASN A 127 -9.17 -6.83 16.16
C ASN A 127 -9.69 -5.91 17.27
N ARG A 128 -11.02 -5.71 17.29
CA ARG A 128 -11.71 -4.86 18.27
C ARG A 128 -11.13 -3.44 18.31
N ASP A 129 -11.34 -2.69 19.38
CA ASP A 129 -10.98 -1.28 19.39
C ASP A 129 -9.46 -1.03 19.31
N ASP A 130 -8.63 -1.83 19.99
CA ASP A 130 -7.18 -1.57 20.13
C ASP A 130 -6.28 -2.83 20.26
N GLU A 131 -6.83 -4.04 20.11
CA GLU A 131 -6.12 -5.32 20.32
C GLU A 131 -5.64 -5.92 18.98
N HIS A 132 -4.93 -5.12 18.16
CA HIS A 132 -4.52 -5.51 16.81
C HIS A 132 -3.33 -6.49 16.81
N PHE A 133 -3.13 -7.19 15.69
CA PHE A 133 -2.06 -8.18 15.55
C PHE A 133 -1.22 -7.91 14.32
N ILE A 134 0.09 -8.00 14.48
CA ILE A 134 1.05 -7.92 13.38
C ILE A 134 1.65 -9.30 13.19
N PHE A 135 1.58 -9.79 11.96
CA PHE A 135 2.17 -11.07 11.58
C PHE A 135 3.33 -10.82 10.64
N THR A 136 4.41 -11.55 10.84
CA THR A 136 5.50 -11.69 9.86
C THR A 136 5.60 -13.13 9.45
N GLN A 137 6.04 -13.40 8.23
CA GLN A 137 6.18 -14.77 7.72
C GLN A 137 7.43 -14.88 6.84
N ASP A 138 7.93 -16.10 6.69
CA ASP A 138 9.05 -16.36 5.80
C ASP A 138 8.62 -16.20 4.33
N ASP A 139 9.24 -15.24 3.64
CA ASP A 139 9.11 -15.03 2.19
C ASP A 139 10.51 -15.18 1.54
N PRO A 140 10.72 -16.18 0.65
CA PRO A 140 12.01 -16.38 -0.01
C PRO A 140 12.49 -15.20 -0.85
N PHE A 141 11.57 -14.35 -1.29
CA PHE A 141 11.87 -13.17 -2.11
C PHE A 141 11.76 -11.87 -1.31
N GLY A 142 11.38 -11.98 -0.04
CA GLY A 142 11.09 -10.83 0.79
C GLY A 142 12.26 -10.33 1.63
N VAL A 143 12.14 -9.09 2.08
CA VAL A 143 13.11 -8.38 2.91
C VAL A 143 12.49 -8.07 4.27
N THR A 144 12.76 -8.91 5.27
CA THR A 144 12.40 -8.55 6.65
C THR A 144 13.30 -7.45 7.18
N SER A 145 12.69 -6.38 7.69
CA SER A 145 13.38 -5.22 8.25
C SER A 145 12.56 -4.56 9.36
N THR A 146 13.17 -3.68 10.15
CA THR A 146 12.45 -2.95 11.20
C THR A 146 11.39 -2.00 10.63
N ASP A 147 11.61 -1.44 9.45
CA ASP A 147 10.67 -0.51 8.84
C ASP A 147 9.39 -1.22 8.33
N LEU A 148 9.44 -2.54 8.07
CA LEU A 148 8.23 -3.35 7.90
C LEU A 148 7.35 -3.30 9.17
N PHE A 149 7.92 -3.42 10.37
CA PHE A 149 7.12 -3.26 11.60
C PHE A 149 6.53 -1.87 11.71
N VAL A 150 7.29 -0.83 11.35
CA VAL A 150 6.79 0.55 11.39
C VAL A 150 5.59 0.71 10.46
N HIS A 151 5.64 0.12 9.26
CA HIS A 151 4.52 0.10 8.32
C HIS A 151 3.29 -0.59 8.93
N GLU A 152 3.44 -1.82 9.41
CA GLU A 152 2.32 -2.59 9.98
C GLU A 152 1.75 -1.96 11.27
N LEU A 153 2.60 -1.34 12.10
CA LEU A 153 2.17 -0.57 13.25
C LEU A 153 1.45 0.72 12.84
N GLY A 154 1.78 1.29 11.68
CA GLY A 154 1.03 2.39 11.07
C GLY A 154 -0.41 1.99 10.77
N HIS A 155 -0.65 0.77 10.26
CA HIS A 155 -2.01 0.22 10.13
C HIS A 155 -2.68 0.02 11.50
N ALA A 156 -1.97 -0.53 12.49
CA ALA A 156 -2.51 -0.70 13.83
C ALA A 156 -2.93 0.64 14.46
N ALA A 157 -2.11 1.68 14.30
CA ALA A 157 -2.41 3.05 14.73
C ALA A 157 -3.64 3.63 14.03
N ASP A 158 -3.72 3.47 12.71
CA ASP A 158 -4.86 3.87 11.91
C ASP A 158 -6.18 3.21 12.42
N PHE A 159 -6.16 1.90 12.68
CA PHE A 159 -7.30 1.20 13.28
C PHE A 159 -7.65 1.74 14.67
N SER A 160 -6.67 1.89 15.57
CA SER A 160 -6.91 2.33 16.95
C SER A 160 -7.48 3.75 17.02
N ILE A 161 -6.93 4.69 16.24
CA ILE A 161 -7.37 6.08 16.20
C ILE A 161 -8.79 6.18 15.60
N SER A 162 -9.02 5.55 14.44
CA SER A 162 -10.34 5.60 13.80
C SER A 162 -11.45 4.96 14.66
N ARG A 163 -11.16 3.85 15.35
CA ARG A 163 -12.13 3.16 16.22
C ARG A 163 -12.48 3.96 17.46
N ALA A 164 -11.55 4.78 17.98
CA ALA A 164 -11.80 5.68 19.11
C ALA A 164 -12.90 6.72 18.81
N CYS A 165 -13.13 7.06 17.54
CA CYS A 165 -14.23 7.95 17.13
C CYS A 165 -15.62 7.32 17.33
N ASN A 166 -15.72 5.99 17.49
CA ASN A 166 -16.98 5.26 17.63
C ASN A 166 -17.98 5.55 16.49
N ASP A 167 -17.47 5.82 15.28
CA ASP A 167 -18.23 5.94 14.04
C ASP A 167 -18.07 4.66 13.22
N ASP A 168 -19.19 4.01 12.86
CA ASP A 168 -19.17 2.75 12.11
C ASP A 168 -18.76 2.93 10.65
N SER A 169 -18.92 4.14 10.10
CA SER A 169 -18.51 4.45 8.73
C SER A 169 -16.99 4.41 8.54
N LEU A 170 -16.23 4.55 9.62
CA LEU A 170 -14.77 4.45 9.65
C LEU A 170 -14.28 3.00 9.75
N LEU A 171 -15.18 2.00 9.83
CA LEU A 171 -14.78 0.59 9.77
C LEU A 171 -14.41 0.16 8.34
N ILE A 172 -14.99 0.81 7.33
CA ILE A 172 -14.75 0.54 5.90
C ILE A 172 -14.16 1.79 5.25
N ARG A 173 -12.94 1.66 4.74
CA ARG A 173 -12.07 2.80 4.44
C ARG A 173 -11.39 2.64 3.08
N HIS A 174 -10.88 3.74 2.53
CA HIS A 174 -10.09 3.69 1.30
C HIS A 174 -8.75 3.03 1.56
N ILE A 175 -8.49 1.92 0.87
CA ILE A 175 -7.23 1.19 1.02
C ILE A 175 -6.02 2.07 0.71
N SER A 176 -6.10 2.93 -0.32
CA SER A 176 -5.03 3.87 -0.67
C SER A 176 -4.67 4.81 0.49
N LEU A 177 -5.67 5.28 1.25
CA LEU A 177 -5.44 6.17 2.38
C LEU A 177 -4.92 5.39 3.60
N CYS A 178 -5.41 4.16 3.85
CA CYS A 178 -4.85 3.28 4.87
C CYS A 178 -3.35 3.02 4.65
N GLU A 179 -2.97 2.72 3.41
CA GLU A 179 -1.59 2.51 2.98
C GLU A 179 -0.77 3.81 3.07
N THR A 180 -1.37 4.96 2.73
CA THR A 180 -0.73 6.27 2.89
C THR A 180 -0.26 6.49 4.32
N ILE A 181 -1.09 6.15 5.31
CA ILE A 181 -0.76 6.33 6.74
C ILE A 181 0.39 5.40 7.15
N ALA A 182 0.33 4.13 6.74
CA ALA A 182 1.39 3.15 7.02
C ALA A 182 2.73 3.55 6.39
N TYR A 183 2.73 3.90 5.10
CA TYR A 183 3.92 4.38 4.40
C TYR A 183 4.42 5.72 4.93
N TYR A 184 3.54 6.63 5.38
CA TYR A 184 3.96 7.88 6.02
C TYR A 184 4.81 7.58 7.27
N CYS A 185 4.36 6.69 8.15
CA CYS A 185 5.14 6.26 9.31
C CYS A 185 6.48 5.62 8.89
N GLN A 186 6.45 4.70 7.92
CA GLN A 186 7.64 4.02 7.41
C GLN A 186 8.67 5.03 6.86
N TYR A 187 8.22 5.98 6.04
CA TYR A 187 9.10 6.97 5.42
C TYR A 187 9.65 7.97 6.43
N ARG A 188 8.84 8.43 7.38
CA ARG A 188 9.33 9.27 8.50
C ARG A 188 10.42 8.55 9.29
N TYR A 189 10.21 7.28 9.63
CA TYR A 189 11.22 6.47 10.33
C TYR A 189 12.52 6.35 9.54
N LEU A 190 12.44 6.07 8.23
CA LEU A 190 13.60 5.93 7.35
C LEU A 190 14.29 7.28 7.03
N SER A 191 13.58 8.41 7.12
CA SER A 191 14.19 9.74 7.06
C SER A 191 15.03 10.04 8.31
N GLU A 192 14.58 9.60 9.48
CA GLU A 192 15.27 9.83 10.76
C GLU A 192 16.43 8.84 11.01
N SER A 193 16.24 7.56 10.64
CA SER A 193 17.15 6.47 11.01
C SER A 193 17.74 5.69 9.83
N GLY A 194 17.14 5.83 8.64
CA GLY A 194 17.56 5.12 7.45
C GLY A 194 18.78 5.74 6.78
N ASN A 195 19.43 4.96 5.92
CA ASN A 195 20.45 5.46 5.00
C ASN A 195 19.84 5.60 3.59
N PRO A 196 20.53 6.26 2.63
CA PRO A 196 19.99 6.44 1.28
C PRO A 196 19.62 5.13 0.57
N VAL A 197 20.34 4.03 0.83
CA VAL A 197 20.05 2.72 0.23
C VAL A 197 18.73 2.16 0.75
N LYS A 198 18.46 2.23 2.06
CA LYS A 198 17.18 1.80 2.64
C LYS A 198 16.01 2.64 2.13
N ARG A 199 16.20 3.97 2.05
CA ARG A 199 15.16 4.87 1.49
C ARG A 199 14.93 4.65 0.00
N GLN A 200 15.96 4.32 -0.77
CA GLN A 200 15.78 3.93 -2.17
C GLN A 200 15.06 2.59 -2.30
N GLY A 201 15.42 1.62 -1.47
CA GLY A 201 14.80 0.29 -1.44
C GLY A 201 13.32 0.32 -1.07
N SER A 202 12.92 1.16 -0.11
CA SER A 202 11.51 1.33 0.29
C SER A 202 10.61 1.90 -0.82
N LEU A 203 11.22 2.45 -1.89
CA LEU A 203 10.53 2.91 -3.10
C LEU A 203 10.59 1.90 -4.26
N GLY A 204 11.20 0.73 -4.08
CA GLY A 204 11.35 -0.28 -5.14
C GLY A 204 10.02 -0.72 -5.75
N THR A 205 8.97 -0.79 -4.92
CA THR A 205 7.59 -1.13 -5.33
C THR A 205 7.02 -0.16 -6.37
N LEU A 206 7.55 1.07 -6.48
CA LEU A 206 7.13 2.02 -7.51
C LEU A 206 7.39 1.52 -8.94
N LEU A 207 8.39 0.63 -9.15
CA LEU A 207 8.67 0.06 -10.47
C LEU A 207 7.48 -0.76 -10.98
N PHE A 208 6.94 -1.64 -10.13
CA PHE A 208 5.80 -2.48 -10.50
C PHE A 208 4.51 -1.67 -10.56
N LEU A 209 4.32 -0.69 -9.66
CA LEU A 209 3.20 0.25 -9.74
C LEU A 209 3.21 1.00 -11.09
N TYR A 210 4.37 1.52 -11.51
CA TYR A 210 4.49 2.23 -12.78
C TYR A 210 4.15 1.33 -13.97
N LEU A 211 4.63 0.07 -13.96
CA LEU A 211 4.26 -0.92 -14.98
C LEU A 211 2.75 -1.17 -15.04
N CYS A 212 2.08 -1.30 -13.89
CA CYS A 212 0.63 -1.48 -13.83
C CYS A 212 -0.11 -0.26 -14.39
N ILE A 213 0.33 0.96 -14.02
CA ILE A 213 -0.25 2.21 -14.53
C ILE A 213 -0.04 2.33 -16.05
N SER A 214 1.16 2.05 -16.57
CA SER A 214 1.44 2.02 -18.01
C SER A 214 0.54 1.04 -18.74
N THR A 215 0.30 -0.15 -18.16
CA THR A 215 -0.60 -1.15 -18.74
C THR A 215 -2.04 -0.65 -18.80
N VAL A 216 -2.54 -0.05 -17.71
CA VAL A 216 -3.89 0.54 -17.66
C VAL A 216 -4.02 1.66 -18.71
N ARG A 217 -3.05 2.56 -18.80
CA ARG A 217 -3.04 3.63 -19.81
C ARG A 217 -3.08 3.07 -21.22
N TYR A 218 -2.23 2.09 -21.53
CA TYR A 218 -2.21 1.45 -22.83
C TYR A 218 -3.57 0.85 -23.19
N CYS A 219 -4.15 0.06 -22.28
CA CYS A 219 -5.43 -0.60 -22.49
C CYS A 219 -6.57 0.41 -22.72
N LEU A 220 -6.62 1.48 -21.92
CA LEU A 220 -7.64 2.52 -22.05
C LEU A 220 -7.46 3.36 -23.33
N ASN A 221 -6.23 3.73 -23.69
CA ASN A 221 -5.94 4.56 -24.86
C ASN A 221 -6.19 3.82 -26.19
N ASN A 222 -6.03 2.50 -26.19
CA ASN A 222 -6.16 1.66 -27.39
C ASN A 222 -7.47 0.87 -27.45
N ASP A 223 -8.35 1.03 -26.45
CA ASP A 223 -9.60 0.26 -26.32
C ASP A 223 -9.36 -1.27 -26.33
N VAL A 224 -8.35 -1.70 -25.57
CA VAL A 224 -7.91 -3.11 -25.45
C VAL A 224 -8.23 -3.62 -24.06
N SER A 225 -8.81 -4.81 -23.96
CA SER A 225 -9.03 -5.47 -22.66
C SER A 225 -7.73 -6.08 -22.13
N LEU A 226 -7.57 -6.19 -20.80
CA LEU A 226 -6.35 -6.79 -20.22
C LEU A 226 -6.14 -8.26 -20.65
N ASN A 227 -7.21 -9.00 -20.94
CA ASN A 227 -7.12 -10.36 -21.47
C ASN A 227 -6.51 -10.40 -22.88
N ASP A 228 -6.88 -9.40 -23.70
CA ASP A 228 -6.46 -9.27 -25.10
C ASP A 228 -5.10 -8.58 -25.24
N PHE A 229 -4.60 -7.91 -24.20
CA PHE A 229 -3.27 -7.34 -24.14
C PHE A 229 -2.20 -8.43 -24.34
N ASP A 230 -1.35 -8.28 -25.37
CA ASP A 230 -0.23 -9.16 -25.68
C ASP A 230 1.11 -8.47 -25.35
N PRO A 231 1.75 -8.83 -24.21
CA PRO A 231 3.01 -8.22 -23.80
C PRO A 231 4.15 -8.38 -24.82
N GLU A 232 4.08 -9.34 -25.76
CA GLU A 232 5.10 -9.50 -26.78
C GLU A 232 4.94 -8.54 -27.96
N VAL A 233 3.83 -7.84 -28.08
CA VAL A 233 3.53 -6.91 -29.19
C VAL A 233 3.22 -5.51 -28.67
N ASP A 234 2.39 -5.42 -27.65
CA ASP A 234 1.82 -4.16 -27.17
C ASP A 234 2.82 -3.30 -26.36
N ILE A 235 3.88 -3.90 -25.82
CA ILE A 235 4.88 -3.19 -25.01
C ILE A 235 5.75 -2.23 -25.82
N ASP A 236 5.68 -2.29 -27.15
CA ASP A 236 6.37 -1.36 -28.03
C ASP A 236 5.65 0.02 -28.09
N GLY A 237 4.50 0.16 -27.40
CA GLY A 237 3.81 1.43 -27.18
C GLY A 237 4.57 2.42 -26.29
N SER A 238 4.28 3.72 -26.45
CA SER A 238 4.99 4.80 -25.73
C SER A 238 4.83 4.75 -24.21
N ASP A 239 3.75 4.15 -23.71
CA ASP A 239 3.48 4.02 -22.27
C ASP A 239 4.54 3.20 -21.52
N PHE A 240 5.29 2.34 -22.22
CA PHE A 240 6.30 1.46 -21.64
C PHE A 240 7.74 1.90 -21.91
N TYR A 241 7.95 2.97 -22.70
CA TYR A 241 9.29 3.38 -23.15
C TYR A 241 10.27 3.60 -22.00
N GLU A 242 9.88 4.39 -20.99
CA GLU A 242 10.78 4.75 -19.89
C GLU A 242 11.17 3.54 -19.03
N ILE A 243 10.22 2.63 -18.78
CA ILE A 243 10.51 1.45 -17.95
C ILE A 243 11.41 0.47 -18.72
N ILE A 244 11.16 0.23 -20.01
CA ILE A 244 12.02 -0.61 -20.85
C ILE A 244 13.44 -0.01 -20.96
N ASP A 245 13.53 1.30 -21.21
CA ASP A 245 14.81 2.00 -21.33
C ASP A 245 15.61 1.98 -20.03
N SER A 246 14.93 2.05 -18.87
CA SER A 246 15.60 1.97 -17.56
C SER A 246 16.39 0.66 -17.37
N TYR A 247 15.86 -0.47 -17.83
CA TYR A 247 16.53 -1.78 -17.77
C TYR A 247 17.59 -1.93 -18.87
N ASN A 248 17.35 -1.38 -20.07
CA ASN A 248 18.37 -1.31 -21.13
C ASN A 248 19.62 -0.55 -20.65
N LYS A 249 19.44 0.58 -19.97
CA LYS A 249 20.53 1.37 -19.36
C LYS A 249 21.30 0.63 -18.26
N ARG A 250 20.77 -0.49 -17.74
CA ARG A 250 21.46 -1.40 -16.82
C ARG A 250 22.19 -2.54 -17.52
N GLY A 251 22.16 -2.59 -18.85
CA GLY A 251 22.76 -3.66 -19.65
C GLY A 251 21.91 -4.94 -19.70
N MET A 252 20.61 -4.84 -19.38
CA MET A 252 19.65 -5.94 -19.50
C MET A 252 18.85 -5.80 -20.81
N ASN A 253 18.28 -6.89 -21.31
CA ASN A 253 17.26 -6.82 -22.36
C ASN A 253 15.94 -6.35 -21.72
N GLY A 254 15.73 -5.03 -21.66
CA GLY A 254 14.59 -4.44 -20.97
C GLY A 254 13.24 -4.88 -21.55
N ARG A 255 13.16 -5.06 -22.87
CA ARG A 255 11.94 -5.51 -23.55
C ARG A 255 11.54 -6.92 -23.10
N GLU A 256 12.48 -7.87 -23.18
CA GLU A 256 12.26 -9.27 -22.77
C GLU A 256 11.93 -9.35 -21.27
N TYR A 257 12.65 -8.59 -20.44
CA TYR A 257 12.42 -8.57 -18.99
C TYR A 257 11.03 -8.05 -18.63
N ILE A 258 10.62 -6.92 -19.20
CA ILE A 258 9.30 -6.32 -18.95
C ILE A 258 8.17 -7.19 -19.50
N SER A 259 8.34 -7.77 -20.70
CA SER A 259 7.37 -8.74 -21.23
C SER A 259 7.19 -9.93 -20.29
N GLY A 260 8.28 -10.48 -19.75
CA GLY A 260 8.24 -11.57 -18.78
C GLY A 260 7.43 -11.20 -17.53
N ILE A 261 7.70 -10.04 -16.92
CA ILE A 261 6.95 -9.56 -15.75
C ILE A 261 5.46 -9.38 -16.07
N LEU A 262 5.13 -8.79 -17.22
CA LEU A 262 3.74 -8.57 -17.63
C LEU A 262 2.99 -9.89 -17.77
N ASN A 263 3.61 -10.90 -18.40
CA ASN A 263 3.03 -12.23 -18.54
C ASN A 263 2.84 -12.96 -17.20
N GLU A 264 3.84 -12.88 -16.32
CA GLU A 264 3.85 -13.64 -15.05
C GLU A 264 3.04 -12.97 -13.94
N SER A 265 2.97 -11.63 -13.93
CA SER A 265 2.48 -10.87 -12.78
C SER A 265 1.34 -9.91 -13.11
N VAL A 266 1.13 -9.50 -14.37
CA VAL A 266 0.06 -8.53 -14.72
C VAL A 266 -1.11 -9.21 -15.45
N LYS A 267 -0.85 -10.01 -16.48
CA LYS A 267 -1.91 -10.76 -17.18
C LYS A 267 -2.79 -11.64 -16.28
N PRO A 268 -2.25 -12.30 -15.22
CA PRO A 268 -3.07 -13.16 -14.37
C PRO A 268 -4.24 -12.46 -13.65
N TYR A 269 -4.26 -11.12 -13.57
CA TYR A 269 -5.40 -10.39 -13.01
C TYR A 269 -6.66 -10.46 -13.90
N GLY A 270 -6.51 -10.69 -15.20
CA GLY A 270 -7.60 -10.86 -16.18
C GLY A 270 -8.40 -9.61 -16.52
N GLU A 271 -8.75 -8.78 -15.53
CA GLU A 271 -9.49 -7.52 -15.73
C GLU A 271 -8.74 -6.33 -15.15
N LEU A 272 -8.87 -5.17 -15.81
CA LEU A 272 -8.25 -3.92 -15.36
C LEU A 272 -8.72 -3.54 -13.95
N THR A 273 -10.01 -3.73 -13.63
CA THR A 273 -10.56 -3.42 -12.31
C THR A 273 -9.84 -4.22 -11.21
N TYR A 274 -9.53 -5.49 -11.43
CA TYR A 274 -8.78 -6.29 -10.45
C TYR A 274 -7.33 -5.82 -10.33
N LEU A 275 -6.67 -5.51 -11.45
CA LEU A 275 -5.32 -4.94 -11.43
C LEU A 275 -5.28 -3.62 -10.66
N ILE A 276 -6.23 -2.72 -10.93
CA ILE A 276 -6.32 -1.43 -10.24
C ILE A 276 -6.57 -1.64 -8.75
N PHE A 277 -7.53 -2.49 -8.37
CA PHE A 277 -7.89 -2.71 -6.98
C PHE A 277 -6.79 -3.41 -6.16
N ARG A 278 -6.09 -4.39 -6.75
CA ARG A 278 -5.09 -5.21 -6.05
C ARG A 278 -3.69 -4.61 -6.07
N GLU A 279 -3.32 -3.92 -7.16
CA GLU A 279 -1.96 -3.43 -7.33
C GLU A 279 -1.87 -1.91 -7.22
N ILE A 280 -2.71 -1.18 -7.95
CA ILE A 280 -2.58 0.28 -8.02
C ILE A 280 -3.12 0.94 -6.75
N ALA A 281 -4.32 0.55 -6.28
CA ALA A 281 -4.98 1.18 -5.15
C ALA A 281 -4.14 1.14 -3.86
N PRO A 282 -3.65 -0.02 -3.39
CA PRO A 282 -2.80 -0.02 -2.20
C PRO A 282 -1.48 0.73 -2.46
N LYS A 283 -0.84 0.53 -3.62
CA LYS A 283 0.47 1.13 -3.90
C LYS A 283 0.42 2.63 -4.18
N PHE A 284 -0.75 3.17 -4.49
CA PHE A 284 -0.95 4.61 -4.55
C PHE A 284 -0.72 5.28 -3.19
N GLY A 285 -0.87 4.53 -2.08
CA GLY A 285 -0.51 4.99 -0.76
C GLY A 285 0.97 5.40 -0.64
N LEU A 286 1.89 4.74 -1.34
CA LEU A 286 3.32 5.12 -1.37
C LEU A 286 3.50 6.53 -1.94
N ILE A 287 2.79 6.82 -3.03
CA ILE A 287 2.84 8.11 -3.71
C ILE A 287 2.34 9.21 -2.76
N LEU A 288 1.15 9.02 -2.20
CA LEU A 288 0.55 9.99 -1.29
C LEU A 288 1.42 10.18 -0.04
N ALA A 289 1.99 9.12 0.52
CA ALA A 289 2.86 9.20 1.70
C ALA A 289 4.09 10.08 1.46
N ILE A 290 4.74 9.99 0.29
CA ILE A 290 5.83 10.91 -0.08
C ILE A 290 5.33 12.36 -0.18
N LEU A 291 4.14 12.59 -0.76
CA LEU A 291 3.57 13.93 -0.85
C LEU A 291 3.16 14.51 0.52
N PHE A 292 2.88 13.64 1.49
CA PHE A 292 2.59 14.00 2.88
C PHE A 292 3.81 14.03 3.79
N LEU A 293 5.00 13.61 3.34
CA LEU A 293 6.14 13.37 4.23
C LEU A 293 6.55 14.60 5.07
N ASP A 294 6.46 15.79 4.46
CA ASP A 294 6.75 17.08 5.10
C ASP A 294 5.57 17.65 5.91
N SER A 295 4.45 16.92 6.00
CA SER A 295 3.28 17.33 6.80
C SER A 295 3.48 17.04 8.28
N GLU A 296 2.80 17.82 9.11
CA GLU A 296 2.75 17.56 10.55
C GLU A 296 1.87 16.33 10.84
N PRO A 297 2.18 15.54 11.89
CA PRO A 297 1.42 14.34 12.22
C PRO A 297 -0.07 14.57 12.48
N GLU A 298 -0.46 15.77 12.91
CA GLU A 298 -1.86 16.15 13.11
C GLU A 298 -2.69 16.02 11.82
N HIS A 299 -2.10 16.28 10.64
CA HIS A 299 -2.78 16.06 9.36
C HIS A 299 -3.05 14.58 9.09
N MET A 300 -2.16 13.69 9.54
CA MET A 300 -2.38 12.24 9.42
C MET A 300 -3.47 11.75 10.36
N ILE A 301 -3.52 12.30 11.59
CA ILE A 301 -4.60 12.00 12.53
C ILE A 301 -5.95 12.48 11.97
N GLU A 302 -6.01 13.65 11.35
CA GLU A 302 -7.21 14.15 10.67
C GLU A 302 -7.60 13.24 9.49
N LEU A 303 -6.63 12.81 8.69
CA LEU A 303 -6.87 11.85 7.60
C LEU A 303 -7.46 10.53 8.14
N ILE A 304 -6.90 9.97 9.20
CA ILE A 304 -7.40 8.73 9.84
C ILE A 304 -8.85 8.91 10.32
N ASN A 305 -9.15 10.03 10.98
CA ASN A 305 -10.47 10.29 11.55
C ASN A 305 -11.54 10.61 10.49
N THR A 306 -11.15 10.82 9.25
CA THR A 306 -12.06 11.16 8.16
C THR A 306 -12.11 10.10 7.06
N ASN A 307 -11.11 9.22 6.94
CA ASN A 307 -11.03 8.19 5.91
C ASN A 307 -12.21 7.20 5.99
N THR A 308 -13.20 7.37 5.11
CA THR A 308 -14.35 6.47 4.93
C THR A 308 -14.65 6.30 3.45
N ILE A 309 -15.08 5.13 3.02
CA ILE A 309 -15.54 4.91 1.64
C ILE A 309 -16.81 5.71 1.26
N ASN A 310 -17.45 6.38 2.23
CA ASN A 310 -18.62 7.23 1.97
C ASN A 310 -18.26 8.55 1.28
N THR A 311 -17.03 9.00 1.42
CA THR A 311 -16.52 10.20 0.75
C THR A 311 -15.65 9.73 -0.40
N ASP A 312 -15.79 10.35 -1.57
CA ASP A 312 -15.04 9.96 -2.76
C ASP A 312 -13.52 10.17 -2.59
N LEU A 313 -12.71 9.27 -3.16
CA LEU A 313 -11.25 9.32 -3.02
C LEU A 313 -10.66 10.61 -3.61
N ASP A 314 -11.17 11.09 -4.75
CA ASP A 314 -10.72 12.33 -5.38
C ASP A 314 -10.97 13.53 -4.45
N THR A 315 -12.14 13.56 -3.83
CA THR A 315 -12.51 14.60 -2.85
C THR A 315 -11.55 14.59 -1.66
N PHE A 316 -11.16 13.42 -1.14
CA PHE A 316 -10.15 13.34 -0.08
C PHE A 316 -8.80 13.88 -0.54
N VAL A 317 -8.30 13.39 -1.66
CA VAL A 317 -6.97 13.75 -2.14
C VAL A 317 -6.88 15.26 -2.35
N HIS A 318 -7.90 15.89 -2.94
CA HIS A 318 -7.91 17.33 -3.14
C HIS A 318 -8.13 18.15 -1.86
N ALA A 319 -8.82 17.61 -0.86
CA ALA A 319 -8.96 18.26 0.45
C ALA A 319 -7.62 18.32 1.21
N PHE A 320 -6.87 17.21 1.22
CA PHE A 320 -5.61 17.10 1.96
C PHE A 320 -4.39 17.53 1.14
N ILE A 321 -4.48 17.52 -0.19
CA ILE A 321 -3.44 17.95 -1.13
C ILE A 321 -4.05 18.90 -2.17
N PRO A 322 -4.31 20.18 -1.84
CA PRO A 322 -5.02 21.11 -2.71
C PRO A 322 -4.42 21.30 -4.12
N ASP A 323 -3.10 21.19 -4.25
CA ASP A 323 -2.37 21.27 -5.54
C ASP A 323 -1.90 19.90 -6.05
N TYR A 324 -2.71 18.86 -5.83
CA TYR A 324 -2.34 17.46 -6.13
C TYR A 324 -1.72 17.27 -7.52
N PHE A 325 -2.39 17.76 -8.58
CA PHE A 325 -1.91 17.59 -9.95
C PHE A 325 -0.57 18.29 -10.24
N ASN A 326 -0.27 19.40 -9.55
CA ASN A 326 1.05 20.03 -9.66
C ASN A 326 2.13 19.19 -8.95
N LYS A 327 1.80 18.66 -7.77
CA LYS A 327 2.72 17.83 -6.98
C LYS A 327 3.02 16.49 -7.64
N ILE A 328 2.00 15.80 -8.16
CA ILE A 328 2.15 14.48 -8.79
C ILE A 328 3.00 14.55 -10.06
N ASN A 329 2.84 15.62 -10.86
CA ASN A 329 3.67 15.86 -12.05
C ASN A 329 5.15 16.09 -11.71
N SER A 330 5.45 16.47 -10.46
CA SER A 330 6.82 16.67 -9.96
C SER A 330 7.22 15.57 -8.96
N PHE A 331 6.50 14.44 -8.92
CA PHE A 331 6.68 13.41 -7.89
C PHE A 331 8.13 12.93 -7.77
N GLU A 332 8.83 12.74 -8.89
CA GLU A 332 10.23 12.31 -8.89
C GLU A 332 11.11 13.21 -8.02
N SER A 333 10.88 14.52 -8.04
CA SER A 333 11.66 15.47 -7.24
C SER A 333 11.43 15.25 -5.74
N TYR A 334 10.20 14.96 -5.32
CA TYR A 334 9.88 14.64 -3.92
C TYR A 334 10.48 13.29 -3.50
N ALA A 335 10.39 12.28 -4.37
CA ALA A 335 10.99 10.97 -4.12
C ALA A 335 12.52 11.04 -4.02
N LEU A 336 13.17 11.80 -4.90
CA LEU A 336 14.62 12.03 -4.86
C LEU A 336 15.04 12.79 -3.59
N LYS A 337 14.30 13.84 -3.21
CA LYS A 337 14.52 14.55 -1.95
C LYS A 337 14.48 13.59 -0.75
N TYR A 338 13.50 12.69 -0.73
CA TYR A 338 13.40 11.66 0.30
C TYR A 338 14.61 10.72 0.30
N ILE A 339 14.99 10.14 -0.85
CA ILE A 339 16.13 9.21 -0.95
C ILE A 339 17.40 9.88 -0.45
N ASP A 340 17.68 11.10 -0.93
CA ASP A 340 18.91 11.83 -0.66
C ASP A 340 18.91 12.49 0.73
N ASN A 341 17.74 12.62 1.38
CA ASN A 341 17.53 13.32 2.65
C ASN A 341 18.16 14.73 2.62
N ALA A 342 17.94 15.43 1.50
CA ALA A 342 18.57 16.69 1.14
C ALA A 342 17.65 17.90 1.34
#